data_AF-A0A967TME5-F1
#
_entry.id   AF-A0A967TME5-F1
#
_cell.length_a   1.000
_cell.length_b   1.000
_cell.length_c   1.000
_cell.angle_alpha   90.00
_cell.angle_beta   90.00
_cell.angle_gamma   90.00
#
_symmetry.space_group_name_H-M   'P 1'
#
loop_
_entity.id
_entity.type
_entity.pdbx_description
1 polymer ?
#
loop_
_entity_poly.entity_id
_entity_poly.type
_entity_poly.pdbx_seq_one_letter_code
_entity_poly.pdbx_strand_id
1 'polypeptide(L)'
;VGGGRRRRPPPPEGCDAIEGWQAIGRVLEVDQTPIGKTPRSCPATYVGIWDNVRRLFAAVPEARMRGFTAGRFSFNLDGGRCVVCQGQGVRRIEMSFLPDVRVPCDVCGGTRFANETLAVRYKDKTIADVLQMSVDEAVPFFAAHAATRHTLALLQDVGLGYLTLGQQSPTLSGGEAQRIKLVTELAKSRPVLDEARPRRAGAQRASAQSLYVLDEPTVGLHMADVEKLV
;
A
#
# COMPACT_ATOMS: atom_id res chain seq x y z
N VAL A 1 30.62 -7.34 21.13
CA VAL A 1 30.47 -6.20 22.06
C VAL A 1 30.12 -4.98 21.23
N GLY A 2 28.88 -4.48 21.32
CA GLY A 2 28.40 -3.39 20.47
C GLY A 2 27.06 -2.89 20.98
N GLY A 3 27.09 -2.31 22.19
CA GLY A 3 25.90 -1.72 22.83
C GLY A 3 25.43 -0.51 22.02
N GLY A 4 24.29 -0.65 21.34
CA GLY A 4 23.61 0.47 20.72
C GLY A 4 23.26 1.50 21.78
N ARG A 5 23.91 2.66 21.75
CA ARG A 5 23.62 3.80 22.62
C ARG A 5 22.13 4.15 22.46
N ARG A 6 21.32 3.91 23.50
CA ARG A 6 19.97 4.47 23.58
C ARG A 6 20.13 5.98 23.61
N ARG A 7 19.75 6.65 22.52
CA ARG A 7 19.71 8.12 22.47
C ARG A 7 18.74 8.59 23.56
N ARG A 8 19.21 9.51 24.42
CA ARG A 8 18.34 10.22 25.36
C ARG A 8 17.32 11.01 24.53
N PRO A 9 16.01 10.97 24.85
CA PRO A 9 15.03 11.76 24.13
C PRO A 9 15.38 13.25 24.25
N PRO A 10 15.12 14.05 23.19
CA PRO A 10 15.30 15.50 23.26
C PRO A 10 14.43 16.08 24.40
N PRO A 11 14.85 17.21 25.00
CA PRO A 11 14.01 17.92 25.95
C PRO A 11 12.69 18.33 25.27
N PRO A 12 11.57 18.37 26.02
CA PRO A 12 10.31 18.84 25.49
C PRO A 12 10.42 20.30 25.03
N GLU A 13 9.78 20.62 23.91
CA GLU A 13 9.64 21.99 23.41
C GLU A 13 8.19 22.43 23.63
N GLY A 14 7.98 23.65 24.14
CA GLY A 14 6.63 24.20 24.38
C GLY A 14 5.87 23.62 25.58
N CYS A 15 6.50 22.78 26.41
CA CYS A 15 5.95 22.31 27.68
C CYS A 15 7.06 22.02 28.72
N ASP A 16 6.70 22.07 30.00
CA ASP A 16 7.66 21.89 31.10
C ASP A 16 8.11 20.42 31.26
N ALA A 17 7.20 19.47 31.07
CA ALA A 17 7.46 18.03 31.16
C ALA A 17 6.40 17.21 30.40
N ILE A 18 6.79 16.02 29.96
CA ILE A 18 5.88 14.98 29.44
C ILE A 18 5.99 13.78 30.37
N GLU A 19 4.88 13.42 31.01
CA GLU A 19 4.79 12.31 31.96
C GLU A 19 4.00 11.13 31.38
N GLY A 20 4.21 9.91 31.87
CA GLY A 20 3.44 8.71 31.47
C GLY A 20 3.76 8.12 30.09
N TRP A 21 4.65 8.72 29.30
CA TRP A 21 4.99 8.27 27.94
C TRP A 21 5.73 6.92 27.88
N GLN A 22 6.20 6.39 29.01
CA GLN A 22 7.01 5.17 29.08
C GLN A 22 6.27 3.92 28.58
N ALA A 23 4.93 3.94 28.59
CA ALA A 23 4.10 2.86 28.04
C ALA A 23 4.02 2.89 26.50
N ILE A 24 4.30 4.04 25.88
CA ILE A 24 4.22 4.26 24.43
C ILE A 24 5.57 3.87 23.81
N GLY A 25 5.55 2.87 22.94
CA GLY A 25 6.75 2.39 22.25
C GLY A 25 6.99 3.04 20.91
N ARG A 26 5.91 3.56 20.31
CA ARG A 26 5.92 4.10 18.96
C ARG A 26 4.85 5.18 18.87
N VAL A 27 5.24 6.33 18.32
CA VAL A 27 4.32 7.39 17.90
C VAL A 27 4.33 7.44 16.38
N LEU A 28 3.17 7.50 15.77
CA LEU A 28 2.97 7.55 14.33
C LEU A 28 2.07 8.73 14.00
N GLU A 29 2.63 9.69 13.28
CA GLU A 29 1.86 10.74 12.65
C GLU A 29 1.30 10.22 11.32
N VAL A 30 0.00 10.43 11.10
CA VAL A 30 -0.70 10.08 9.87
C VAL A 30 -1.29 11.35 9.28
N ASP A 31 -0.55 11.92 8.34
CA ASP A 31 -0.84 13.18 7.66
C ASP A 31 -1.36 12.95 6.22
N GLN A 32 -1.85 14.03 5.60
CA GLN A 32 -2.40 14.02 4.25
C GLN A 32 -1.34 14.10 3.13
N THR A 33 -0.04 14.05 3.46
CA THR A 33 1.00 14.12 2.43
C THR A 33 0.88 12.94 1.44
N PRO A 34 1.19 13.13 0.14
CA PRO A 34 1.03 12.06 -0.85
C PRO A 34 1.86 10.81 -0.51
N ILE A 35 1.26 9.63 -0.67
CA ILE A 35 1.96 8.33 -0.47
C ILE A 35 3.08 8.07 -1.49
N GLY A 36 3.14 8.88 -2.56
CA GLY A 36 4.23 8.86 -3.52
C GLY A 36 4.07 9.94 -4.58
N LYS A 37 5.21 10.46 -5.04
CA LYS A 37 5.26 11.57 -6.01
C LYS A 37 5.23 11.10 -7.47
N THR A 38 5.36 9.79 -7.72
CA THR A 38 5.47 9.23 -9.08
C THR A 38 4.32 8.27 -9.40
N PRO A 39 3.97 8.09 -10.70
CA PRO A 39 2.99 7.09 -11.14
C PRO A 39 3.30 5.64 -10.75
N ARG A 40 4.55 5.37 -10.34
CA ARG A 40 4.98 4.03 -9.90
C ARG A 40 4.52 3.69 -8.49
N SER A 41 4.18 4.70 -7.69
CA SER A 41 3.50 4.47 -6.41
C SER A 41 2.01 4.30 -6.68
N CYS A 42 1.41 3.33 -6.00
CA CYS A 42 -0.03 3.08 -6.00
C CYS A 42 -0.43 2.36 -4.70
N PRO A 43 -1.74 2.32 -4.37
CA PRO A 43 -2.24 1.68 -3.15
C PRO A 43 -1.67 0.27 -2.92
N ALA A 44 -1.71 -0.61 -3.92
CA ALA A 44 -1.25 -1.99 -3.78
C ALA A 44 0.23 -2.13 -3.40
N THR A 45 1.08 -1.24 -3.93
CA THR A 45 2.51 -1.22 -3.59
C THR A 45 2.74 -0.64 -2.20
N TYR A 46 2.00 0.39 -1.83
CA TYR A 46 2.18 1.10 -0.57
C TYR A 46 1.76 0.26 0.63
N VAL A 47 0.59 -0.40 0.55
CA VAL A 47 0.11 -1.29 1.62
C VAL A 47 0.80 -2.66 1.62
N GLY A 48 1.71 -2.92 0.67
CA GLY A 48 2.56 -4.11 0.65
C GLY A 48 1.91 -5.38 0.10
N ILE A 49 0.65 -5.33 -0.38
CA ILE A 49 -0.01 -6.51 -0.97
C ILE A 49 0.57 -6.92 -2.32
N TRP A 50 1.21 -5.99 -3.03
CA TRP A 50 1.70 -6.22 -4.39
C TRP A 50 2.71 -7.36 -4.48
N ASP A 51 3.55 -7.53 -3.46
CA ASP A 51 4.52 -8.63 -3.41
C ASP A 51 3.86 -10.00 -3.37
N ASN A 52 2.75 -10.13 -2.64
CA ASN A 52 1.99 -11.37 -2.57
C ASN A 52 1.31 -11.66 -3.91
N VAL A 53 0.73 -10.63 -4.54
CA VAL A 53 0.11 -10.76 -5.88
C VAL A 53 1.15 -11.21 -6.91
N ARG A 54 2.34 -10.60 -6.95
CA ARG A 54 3.40 -11.00 -7.89
C ARG A 54 3.88 -12.43 -7.68
N ARG A 55 4.03 -12.87 -6.42
CA ARG A 55 4.38 -14.27 -6.11
C ARG A 55 3.29 -15.23 -6.55
N LEU A 56 2.03 -14.86 -6.41
CA LEU A 56 0.89 -15.66 -6.87
C LEU A 56 0.92 -15.86 -8.38
N PHE A 57 1.10 -14.79 -9.16
CA PHE A 57 1.22 -14.89 -10.62
C PHE A 57 2.43 -15.71 -11.07
N ALA A 58 3.57 -15.59 -10.38
CA ALA A 58 4.74 -16.43 -10.65
C ALA A 58 4.54 -17.91 -10.32
N ALA A 59 3.56 -18.25 -9.47
CA ALA A 59 3.22 -19.63 -9.13
C ALA A 59 2.26 -20.29 -10.13
N VAL A 60 1.66 -19.54 -11.05
CA VAL A 60 0.77 -20.09 -12.10
C VAL A 60 1.55 -21.06 -13.00
N PRO A 61 0.99 -22.22 -13.39
CA PRO A 61 1.69 -23.19 -14.23
C PRO A 61 2.28 -22.59 -15.52
N GLU A 62 1.52 -21.74 -16.21
CA GLU A 62 1.99 -21.04 -17.42
C GLU A 62 3.22 -20.16 -17.16
N ALA A 63 3.23 -19.42 -16.05
CA ALA A 63 4.38 -18.61 -15.65
C ALA A 63 5.60 -19.48 -15.34
N ARG A 64 5.39 -20.60 -14.63
CA ARG A 64 6.46 -21.55 -14.28
C ARG A 64 7.09 -22.20 -15.51
N MET A 65 6.27 -22.63 -16.48
CA MET A 65 6.76 -23.21 -17.74
C MET A 65 7.62 -22.23 -18.53
N ARG A 66 7.32 -20.92 -18.46
CA ARG A 66 8.09 -19.86 -19.11
C ARG A 66 9.27 -19.34 -18.29
N GLY A 67 9.52 -19.91 -17.09
CA GLY A 67 10.58 -19.45 -16.19
C GLY A 67 10.34 -18.06 -15.60
N PHE A 68 9.09 -17.58 -15.57
CA PHE A 68 8.78 -16.26 -15.04
C PHE A 68 8.80 -16.27 -13.51
N THR A 69 9.61 -15.38 -12.94
CA THR A 69 9.66 -15.12 -11.50
C THR A 69 8.75 -13.96 -11.12
N ALA A 70 8.57 -13.72 -9.81
CA ALA A 70 7.82 -12.55 -9.32
C ALA A 70 8.39 -11.21 -9.81
N GLY A 71 9.65 -11.19 -10.28
CA GLY A 71 10.27 -10.01 -10.89
C GLY A 71 9.62 -9.61 -12.22
N ARG A 72 9.24 -10.59 -13.05
CA ARG A 72 8.54 -10.37 -14.33
C ARG A 72 7.23 -9.60 -14.14
N PHE A 73 6.56 -9.88 -13.02
CA PHE A 73 5.26 -9.29 -12.65
C PHE A 73 5.39 -7.94 -11.92
N SER A 74 6.59 -7.36 -11.85
CA SER A 74 6.81 -6.03 -11.28
C SER A 74 6.93 -4.98 -12.38
N PHE A 75 6.04 -3.98 -12.37
CA PHE A 75 6.19 -2.82 -13.25
C PHE A 75 7.39 -1.93 -12.88
N ASN A 76 8.01 -2.15 -11.71
CA ASN A 76 9.20 -1.41 -11.28
C ASN A 76 10.52 -2.03 -11.76
N LEU A 77 10.51 -3.30 -12.19
CA LEU A 77 11.71 -4.02 -12.60
C LEU A 77 11.73 -4.24 -14.11
N ASP A 78 12.93 -4.30 -14.67
CA ASP A 78 13.12 -4.73 -16.05
C ASP A 78 12.75 -6.19 -16.25
N GLY A 79 12.43 -6.55 -17.50
CA GLY A 79 11.99 -7.87 -17.89
C GLY A 79 10.54 -7.87 -18.35
N GLY A 80 9.57 -7.67 -17.46
CA GLY A 80 8.15 -7.80 -17.81
C GLY A 80 7.34 -6.52 -17.93
N ARG A 81 7.90 -5.37 -17.53
CA ARG A 81 7.27 -4.04 -17.68
C ARG A 81 7.29 -3.57 -19.13
N CYS A 82 6.39 -2.65 -19.47
CA CYS A 82 6.45 -1.93 -20.73
C CYS A 82 7.73 -1.07 -20.81
N VAL A 83 8.52 -1.26 -21.86
CA VAL A 83 9.81 -0.58 -22.06
C VAL A 83 9.64 0.91 -22.39
N VAL A 84 8.55 1.29 -23.07
CA VAL A 84 8.32 2.67 -23.53
C VAL A 84 7.95 3.59 -22.37
N CYS A 85 6.97 3.22 -21.56
CA CYS A 85 6.59 3.99 -20.37
C CYS A 85 7.41 3.61 -19.12
N GLN A 86 8.34 2.66 -19.22
CA GLN A 86 9.15 2.17 -18.11
C GLN A 86 8.29 1.74 -16.90
N GLY A 87 7.17 1.07 -17.21
CA GLY A 87 6.18 0.58 -16.24
C GLY A 87 5.27 1.64 -15.60
N GLN A 88 5.32 2.90 -16.04
CA GLN A 88 4.45 3.95 -15.50
C GLN A 88 2.99 3.85 -15.99
N GLY A 89 2.78 3.25 -17.17
CA GLY A 89 1.48 3.22 -17.85
C GLY A 89 1.08 4.55 -18.50
N VAL A 90 1.78 5.64 -18.19
CA VAL A 90 1.54 6.97 -18.75
C VAL A 90 2.82 7.56 -19.34
N ARG A 91 2.65 8.46 -20.30
CA ARG A 91 3.71 9.32 -20.83
C ARG A 91 3.44 10.75 -20.38
N ARG A 92 4.50 11.44 -19.97
CA ARG A 92 4.46 12.85 -19.63
C ARG A 92 4.72 13.65 -20.90
N ILE A 93 3.80 14.53 -21.25
CA ILE A 93 3.94 15.49 -22.34
C ILE A 93 4.26 16.83 -21.70
N GLU A 94 5.47 17.32 -21.97
CA GLU A 94 5.90 18.64 -21.52
C GLU A 94 5.25 19.71 -22.39
N MET A 95 4.74 20.74 -21.73
CA MET A 95 4.02 21.85 -22.36
C MET A 95 4.75 23.14 -21.99
N SER A 96 4.95 24.05 -22.95
CA SER A 96 5.81 25.22 -22.72
C SER A 96 5.27 26.22 -21.68
N PHE A 97 3.96 26.25 -21.46
CA PHE A 97 3.30 27.25 -20.59
C PHE A 97 2.21 26.67 -19.68
N LEU A 98 1.91 25.38 -19.82
CA LEU A 98 0.88 24.69 -19.05
C LEU A 98 1.52 23.59 -18.21
N PRO A 99 0.88 23.16 -17.12
CA PRO A 99 1.33 21.98 -16.39
C PRO A 99 1.43 20.76 -17.32
N ASP A 100 2.46 19.95 -17.08
CA ASP A 100 2.67 18.70 -17.83
C ASP A 100 1.41 17.83 -17.81
N VAL A 101 1.02 17.33 -18.98
CA VAL A 101 -0.13 16.43 -19.10
C VAL A 101 0.37 14.99 -19.11
N ARG A 102 -0.38 14.10 -18.45
CA ARG A 102 -0.11 12.65 -18.46
C ARG A 102 -1.13 11.97 -19.33
N VAL A 103 -0.67 11.34 -20.41
CA VAL A 103 -1.52 10.56 -21.31
C VAL A 103 -1.23 9.07 -21.14
N PRO A 104 -2.22 8.18 -21.34
CA PRO A 104 -1.97 6.75 -21.40
C PRO A 104 -0.85 6.43 -22.40
N CYS A 105 -0.01 5.47 -22.06
CA CYS A 105 1.02 5.00 -22.98
C CYS A 105 0.38 4.34 -24.20
N ASP A 106 0.72 4.85 -25.37
CA ASP A 106 0.38 4.35 -26.70
C ASP A 106 0.71 2.86 -26.92
N VAL A 107 1.79 2.35 -26.33
CA VAL A 107 2.22 0.96 -26.54
C VAL A 107 1.50 -0.04 -25.63
N CYS A 108 1.32 0.28 -24.35
CA CYS A 108 0.71 -0.67 -23.39
C CYS A 108 -0.74 -0.32 -23.03
N GLY A 109 -1.29 0.79 -23.54
CA GLY A 109 -2.64 1.25 -23.22
C GLY A 109 -2.87 1.53 -21.73
N GLY A 110 -1.83 1.82 -20.96
CA GLY A 110 -1.94 2.01 -19.50
C GLY A 110 -1.72 0.76 -18.65
N THR A 111 -1.61 -0.42 -19.25
CA THR A 111 -1.47 -1.70 -18.52
C THR A 111 -0.15 -1.86 -17.77
N ARG A 112 0.88 -1.07 -18.10
CA ARG A 112 2.24 -1.06 -17.50
C ARG A 112 3.13 -2.26 -17.86
N PHE A 113 2.62 -3.28 -18.53
CA PHE A 113 3.33 -4.52 -18.81
C PHE A 113 3.52 -4.76 -20.31
N ALA A 114 4.48 -5.63 -20.64
CA ALA A 114 4.62 -6.19 -21.98
C ALA A 114 3.59 -7.30 -22.23
N ASN A 115 3.24 -7.53 -23.49
CA ASN A 115 2.18 -8.48 -23.88
C ASN A 115 2.45 -9.91 -23.40
N GLU A 116 3.71 -10.34 -23.37
CA GLU A 116 4.09 -11.68 -22.92
C GLU A 116 3.84 -11.87 -21.42
N THR A 117 3.94 -10.79 -20.63
CA THR A 117 3.60 -10.79 -19.20
C THR A 117 2.08 -10.87 -19.01
N LEU A 118 1.32 -10.19 -19.88
CA LEU A 118 -0.15 -10.18 -19.86
C LEU A 118 -0.78 -11.48 -20.35
N ALA A 119 -0.02 -12.36 -20.99
CA ALA A 119 -0.50 -13.69 -21.37
C ALA A 119 -0.82 -14.57 -20.15
N VAL A 120 -0.11 -14.39 -19.03
CA VAL A 120 -0.35 -15.18 -17.81
C VAL A 120 -1.59 -14.67 -17.08
N ARG A 121 -2.50 -15.59 -16.79
CA ARG A 121 -3.76 -15.32 -16.09
C ARG A 121 -3.87 -16.09 -14.78
N TYR A 122 -4.49 -15.45 -13.79
CA TYR A 122 -4.94 -16.07 -12.55
C TYR A 122 -6.43 -15.78 -12.39
N LYS A 123 -7.26 -16.83 -12.28
CA LYS A 123 -8.73 -16.72 -12.30
C LYS A 123 -9.23 -15.84 -13.48
N ASP A 124 -8.74 -16.16 -14.67
CA ASP A 124 -9.03 -15.46 -15.94
C ASP A 124 -8.61 -13.99 -16.05
N LYS A 125 -7.95 -13.45 -15.01
CA LYS A 125 -7.48 -12.07 -14.93
C LYS A 125 -5.98 -11.99 -15.12
N THR A 126 -5.52 -11.05 -15.94
CA THR A 126 -4.11 -10.70 -16.06
C THR A 126 -3.65 -9.90 -14.85
N ILE A 127 -2.34 -9.71 -14.71
CA ILE A 127 -1.81 -8.88 -13.62
C ILE A 127 -2.19 -7.40 -13.76
N ALA A 128 -2.40 -6.92 -15.00
CA ALA A 128 -2.91 -5.57 -15.23
C ALA A 128 -4.37 -5.44 -14.82
N ASP A 129 -5.20 -6.46 -15.08
CA ASP A 129 -6.59 -6.46 -14.64
C ASP A 129 -6.70 -6.38 -13.13
N VAL A 130 -5.82 -7.07 -12.39
CA VAL A 130 -5.75 -6.98 -10.92
C VAL A 130 -5.43 -5.55 -10.46
N LEU A 131 -4.57 -4.81 -11.17
CA LEU A 131 -4.33 -3.40 -10.85
C LEU A 131 -5.52 -2.50 -11.15
N GLN A 132 -6.43 -2.90 -12.04
CA GLN A 132 -7.64 -2.14 -12.38
C GLN A 132 -8.82 -2.49 -11.48
N MET A 133 -8.75 -3.57 -10.68
CA MET A 133 -9.80 -3.91 -9.73
C MET A 133 -9.93 -2.83 -8.66
N SER A 134 -11.17 -2.50 -8.30
CA SER A 134 -11.43 -1.78 -7.06
C SER A 134 -11.07 -2.62 -5.84
N VAL A 135 -10.89 -2.00 -4.68
CA VAL A 135 -10.70 -2.74 -3.42
C VAL A 135 -11.90 -3.66 -3.16
N ASP A 136 -13.12 -3.19 -3.41
CA ASP A 136 -14.35 -3.99 -3.23
C ASP A 136 -14.39 -5.23 -4.12
N GLU A 137 -13.88 -5.16 -5.35
CA GLU A 137 -13.73 -6.32 -6.25
C GLU A 137 -12.59 -7.25 -5.80
N ALA A 138 -11.49 -6.66 -5.30
CA ALA A 138 -10.30 -7.39 -4.92
C ALA A 138 -10.50 -8.24 -3.64
N VAL A 139 -11.29 -7.77 -2.67
CA VAL A 139 -11.57 -8.49 -1.41
C VAL A 139 -12.11 -9.91 -1.67
N PRO A 140 -13.21 -10.12 -2.41
CA PRO A 140 -13.68 -11.47 -2.74
C PRO A 140 -12.74 -12.22 -3.70
N PHE A 141 -12.08 -11.52 -4.63
CA PHE A 141 -11.13 -12.15 -5.56
C PHE A 141 -9.98 -12.86 -4.83
N PHE A 142 -9.45 -12.23 -3.78
CA PHE A 142 -8.38 -12.74 -2.92
C PHE A 142 -8.87 -13.46 -1.65
N ALA A 143 -10.13 -13.92 -1.60
CA ALA A 143 -10.70 -14.53 -0.40
C ALA A 143 -9.87 -15.69 0.19
N ALA A 144 -9.22 -16.50 -0.66
CA ALA A 144 -8.37 -17.61 -0.26
C ALA A 144 -6.97 -17.19 0.24
N HIS A 145 -6.61 -15.92 0.15
CA HIS A 145 -5.28 -15.38 0.48
C HIS A 145 -5.36 -14.51 1.73
N ALA A 146 -5.40 -15.13 2.91
CA ALA A 146 -5.72 -14.47 4.18
C ALA A 146 -4.95 -13.16 4.44
N ALA A 147 -3.62 -13.15 4.20
CA ALA A 147 -2.80 -11.96 4.39
C ALA A 147 -3.19 -10.81 3.45
N THR A 148 -3.37 -11.09 2.17
CA THR A 148 -3.79 -10.10 1.16
C THR A 148 -5.21 -9.61 1.44
N ARG A 149 -6.14 -10.55 1.73
CA ARG A 149 -7.53 -10.25 2.06
C ARG A 149 -7.64 -9.34 3.28
N HIS A 150 -6.86 -9.60 4.33
CA HIS A 150 -6.89 -8.79 5.55
C HIS A 150 -6.55 -7.32 5.27
N THR A 151 -5.47 -7.05 4.54
CA THR A 151 -5.12 -5.67 4.17
C THR A 151 -6.15 -5.02 3.26
N LEU A 152 -6.73 -5.77 2.31
CA LEU A 152 -7.80 -5.26 1.45
C LEU A 152 -9.09 -4.95 2.23
N ALA A 153 -9.44 -5.79 3.21
CA ALA A 153 -10.58 -5.53 4.08
C ALA A 153 -10.37 -4.26 4.91
N LEU A 154 -9.17 -4.03 5.45
CA LEU A 154 -8.87 -2.77 6.14
C LEU A 154 -9.01 -1.53 5.23
N LEU A 155 -8.61 -1.63 3.95
CA LEU A 155 -8.86 -0.55 2.98
C LEU A 155 -10.35 -0.31 2.75
N GLN A 156 -11.15 -1.37 2.68
CA GLN A 156 -12.61 -1.29 2.56
C GLN A 156 -13.24 -0.65 3.81
N ASP A 157 -12.80 -1.07 5.00
CA ASP A 157 -13.31 -0.61 6.29
C ASP A 157 -13.10 0.90 6.46
N VAL A 158 -11.97 1.45 6.03
CA VAL A 158 -11.73 2.92 6.05
C VAL A 158 -12.40 3.68 4.90
N GLY A 159 -13.27 3.02 4.12
CA GLY A 159 -14.04 3.65 3.05
C GLY A 159 -13.29 3.84 1.73
N LEU A 160 -12.23 3.07 1.46
CA LEU A 160 -11.49 3.12 0.18
C LEU A 160 -11.89 2.00 -0.79
N GLY A 161 -13.09 1.42 -0.62
CA GLY A 161 -13.63 0.33 -1.45
C GLY A 161 -13.61 0.63 -2.97
N TYR A 162 -13.87 1.89 -3.33
CA TYR A 162 -13.96 2.36 -4.72
C TYR A 162 -12.60 2.54 -5.41
N LEU A 163 -11.51 2.67 -4.65
CA LEU A 163 -10.19 2.93 -5.24
C LEU A 163 -9.67 1.69 -5.97
N THR A 164 -9.07 1.89 -7.13
CA THR A 164 -8.37 0.80 -7.83
C THR A 164 -7.03 0.50 -7.17
N LEU A 165 -6.62 -0.77 -7.18
CA LEU A 165 -5.35 -1.21 -6.60
C LEU A 165 -4.12 -0.53 -7.23
N GLY A 166 -4.24 -0.19 -8.51
CA GLY A 166 -3.23 0.46 -9.34
C GLY A 166 -3.36 1.97 -9.46
N GLN A 167 -4.32 2.63 -8.79
CA GLN A 167 -4.52 4.07 -8.86
C GLN A 167 -3.19 4.80 -8.63
N GLN A 168 -2.84 5.73 -9.53
CA GLN A 168 -1.54 6.41 -9.44
C GLN A 168 -1.53 7.36 -8.24
N SER A 169 -0.53 7.26 -7.37
CA SER A 169 -0.48 8.07 -6.14
C SER A 169 -0.62 9.59 -6.33
N PRO A 170 -0.08 10.20 -7.40
CA PRO A 170 -0.27 11.64 -7.65
C PRO A 170 -1.72 12.06 -7.97
N THR A 171 -2.61 11.11 -8.21
CA THR A 171 -4.04 11.36 -8.49
C THR A 171 -4.92 11.19 -7.26
N LEU A 172 -4.35 10.73 -6.14
CA LEU A 172 -5.08 10.53 -4.89
C LEU A 172 -5.29 11.85 -4.15
N SER A 173 -6.42 11.98 -3.48
CA SER A 173 -6.69 13.09 -2.56
C SER A 173 -5.84 12.96 -1.28
N GLY A 174 -5.72 14.05 -0.52
CA GLY A 174 -5.04 14.06 0.77
C GLY A 174 -5.66 13.07 1.77
N GLY A 175 -6.99 13.05 1.88
CA GLY A 175 -7.71 12.12 2.75
C GLY A 175 -7.62 10.65 2.29
N GLU A 176 -7.52 10.38 0.98
CA GLU A 176 -7.23 9.03 0.48
C GLU A 176 -5.82 8.58 0.88
N ALA A 177 -4.82 9.46 0.68
CA ALA A 177 -3.44 9.19 1.05
C ALA A 177 -3.30 8.92 2.56
N GLN A 178 -3.96 9.72 3.39
CA GLN A 178 -3.97 9.56 4.84
C GLN A 178 -4.55 8.21 5.28
N ARG A 179 -5.72 7.83 4.74
CA ARG A 179 -6.36 6.55 5.05
C ARG A 179 -5.54 5.34 4.58
N ILE A 180 -4.86 5.43 3.43
CA ILE A 180 -3.93 4.39 2.97
C ILE A 180 -2.74 4.22 3.94
N LYS A 181 -2.19 5.33 4.47
CA LYS A 181 -1.12 5.29 5.47
C LYS A 181 -1.58 4.65 6.78
N LEU A 182 -2.77 5.03 7.25
CA LEU A 182 -3.39 4.41 8.43
C LEU A 182 -3.49 2.90 8.26
N VAL A 183 -4.07 2.43 7.15
CA VAL A 183 -4.20 0.99 6.86
C VAL A 183 -2.85 0.29 6.77
N THR A 184 -1.85 0.94 6.21
CA THR A 184 -0.48 0.38 6.12
C THR A 184 0.09 0.11 7.51
N GLU A 185 -0.20 0.96 8.48
CA GLU A 185 0.24 0.76 9.86
C GLU A 185 -0.66 -0.23 10.63
N LEU A 186 -1.97 -0.22 10.39
CA LEU A 186 -2.90 -1.20 10.96
C LEU A 186 -2.62 -2.63 10.48
N ALA A 187 -2.22 -2.80 9.22
CA ALA A 187 -1.85 -4.11 8.68
C ALA A 187 -0.55 -4.66 9.28
N LYS A 188 0.32 -3.79 9.83
CA LYS A 188 1.56 -4.18 10.54
C LYS A 188 1.31 -4.48 12.01
N SER A 189 0.33 -3.83 12.64
CA SER A 189 -0.05 -4.12 14.01
C SER A 189 -0.85 -5.42 14.04
N ARG A 190 -0.28 -6.47 14.63
CA ARG A 190 -1.09 -7.65 14.94
C ARG A 190 -2.20 -7.21 15.90
N PRO A 191 -3.48 -7.54 15.62
CA PRO A 191 -4.51 -7.32 16.62
C PRO A 191 -4.13 -8.09 17.88
N VAL A 192 -4.21 -7.40 19.02
CA VAL A 192 -4.11 -7.99 20.37
C VAL A 192 -5.30 -8.93 20.63
N LEU A 193 -6.25 -9.04 19.71
CA LEU A 193 -7.52 -9.76 19.83
C LEU A 193 -7.40 -11.30 19.72
N ASP A 194 -6.23 -11.85 19.41
CA ASP A 194 -6.02 -13.30 19.46
C ASP A 194 -5.53 -13.72 20.87
N GLU A 195 -6.43 -13.67 21.85
CA GLU A 195 -6.19 -14.24 23.20
C GLU A 195 -5.91 -15.75 23.17
N ALA A 196 -6.21 -16.42 22.03
CA ALA A 196 -6.11 -17.87 21.89
C ALA A 196 -4.70 -18.38 21.55
N ARG A 197 -3.73 -17.51 21.25
CA ARG A 197 -2.34 -17.95 20.95
C ARG A 197 -1.37 -17.57 22.06
N PRO A 198 -0.87 -18.55 22.86
CA PRO A 198 0.09 -18.24 23.91
C PRO A 198 1.32 -17.56 23.32
N ARG A 199 1.62 -16.37 23.85
CA ARG A 199 2.81 -15.59 23.52
C ARG A 199 4.03 -16.52 23.70
N ARG A 200 4.88 -16.64 22.67
CA ARG A 200 6.14 -17.39 22.79
C ARG A 200 6.95 -16.78 23.96
N ALA A 201 7.13 -17.57 25.02
CA ALA A 201 7.94 -17.22 26.17
C ALA A 201 9.36 -16.88 25.69
N GLY A 202 9.75 -15.60 25.80
CA GLY A 202 11.03 -15.07 25.30
C GLY A 202 10.91 -13.72 24.59
N ALA A 203 9.73 -13.36 24.07
CA ALA A 203 9.46 -12.03 23.53
C ALA A 203 9.00 -11.04 24.63
N GLN A 204 9.75 -10.99 25.73
CA GLN A 204 9.49 -10.09 26.86
C GLN A 204 10.17 -8.74 26.63
N ARG A 205 9.82 -8.09 25.52
CA ARG A 205 9.82 -6.62 25.48
C ARG A 205 8.35 -6.28 25.54
N ALA A 206 7.94 -5.60 26.61
CA ALA A 206 6.60 -5.03 26.77
C ALA A 206 6.09 -4.58 25.40
N SER A 207 4.92 -5.07 24.99
CA SER A 207 4.24 -4.62 23.78
C SER A 207 3.89 -3.15 24.00
N ALA A 208 4.87 -2.30 23.76
CA ALA A 208 4.76 -0.89 24.02
C ALA A 208 3.70 -0.34 23.06
N GLN A 209 2.74 0.40 23.61
CA GLN A 209 1.55 0.85 22.91
C GLN A 209 1.95 1.73 21.72
N SER A 210 1.22 1.63 20.62
CA SER A 210 1.37 2.54 19.49
C SER A 210 0.38 3.70 19.65
N LEU A 211 0.89 4.93 19.67
CA LEU A 211 0.08 6.14 19.60
C LEU A 211 -0.01 6.57 18.13
N TYR A 212 -1.22 6.69 17.61
CA TYR A 212 -1.49 7.25 16.29
C TYR A 212 -2.01 8.67 16.45
N VAL A 213 -1.36 9.63 15.80
CA VAL A 213 -1.76 11.03 15.76
C VAL A 213 -2.23 11.32 14.35
N LEU A 214 -3.51 11.67 14.19
CA LEU A 214 -4.09 11.98 12.89
C LEU A 214 -4.36 13.48 12.82
N ASP A 215 -3.81 14.12 11.80
CA ASP A 215 -4.05 15.55 11.54
C ASP A 215 -5.30 15.73 10.68
N GLU A 216 -6.32 16.40 11.24
CA GLU A 216 -7.62 16.70 10.62
C GLU A 216 -8.21 15.56 9.77
N PRO A 217 -8.48 14.37 10.34
CA PRO A 217 -8.75 13.17 9.54
C PRO A 217 -10.13 13.14 8.88
N THR A 218 -11.01 14.07 9.24
CA THR A 218 -12.36 14.19 8.66
C THR A 218 -12.46 15.21 7.53
N VAL A 219 -11.39 15.97 7.25
CA VAL A 219 -11.43 17.02 6.22
C VAL A 219 -11.62 16.43 4.84
N GLY A 220 -12.66 16.89 4.14
CA GLY A 220 -13.01 16.40 2.80
C GLY A 220 -13.74 15.06 2.77
N LEU A 221 -14.12 14.49 3.92
CA LEU A 221 -14.94 13.28 3.99
C LEU A 221 -16.43 13.61 4.02
N HIS A 222 -17.21 12.78 3.31
CA HIS A 222 -18.66 12.77 3.46
C HIS A 222 -19.04 12.14 4.82
N MET A 223 -20.22 12.46 5.37
CA MET A 223 -20.65 11.95 6.69
C MET A 223 -20.62 10.42 6.78
N ALA A 224 -21.02 9.74 5.71
CA ALA A 224 -20.97 8.27 5.61
C ALA A 224 -19.53 7.68 5.67
N ASP A 225 -18.51 8.46 5.32
CA ASP A 225 -17.10 8.05 5.43
C ASP A 225 -16.51 8.41 6.80
N VAL A 226 -17.05 9.43 7.47
CA VAL A 226 -16.70 9.77 8.86
C VAL A 226 -17.11 8.64 9.81
N GLU A 227 -18.32 8.08 9.63
CA GLU A 227 -18.81 6.94 10.43
C GLU A 227 -17.93 5.69 10.32
N LYS A 228 -17.24 5.51 9.19
CA LYS A 228 -16.31 4.38 8.98
C LYS A 228 -14.94 4.61 9.62
N LEU A 229 -14.59 5.86 9.87
CA LEU A 229 -13.28 6.27 10.38
C LEU A 229 -13.25 6.33 11.92
N VAL A 230 -14.37 6.66 12.56
CA VAL A 230 -14.55 6.84 14.02
C VAL A 230 -14.99 5.54 14.68
#